data_AF-X1HGK5-F1
#
_entry.id   AF-X1HGK5-F1
#
_cell.length_a   1.000
_cell.length_b   1.000
_cell.length_c   1.000
_cell.angle_alpha   90.00
_cell.angle_beta   90.00
_cell.angle_gamma   90.00
#
_symmetry.space_group_name_H-M   'P 1'
#
loop_
_entity.id
_entity.type
_entity.pdbx_description
1 polymer ?
#
loop_
_entity_poly.entity_id
_entity_poly.type
_entity_poly.pdbx_seq_one_letter_code
_entity_poly.pdbx_strand_id
1 'polypeptide(L)'
;MSRQKFSQNIKLAIYKAYEGKSGYLKIPIQYLKMEIDHIIPERVLLNPRENEFEKWREKYDLEDGFDIHGLENLCPSTREFNLAKHDKGLYEKPNAYEKHIKMALIKAKELKPKIEELIKKNKKKLDLTNATF
;
A
#
# COMPACT_ATOMS: atom_id res chain seq x y z
N MET A 1 -1.10 -13.87 -4.82
CA MET A 1 0.02 -13.29 -4.04
C MET A 1 0.66 -12.19 -4.88
N SER A 2 1.10 -11.10 -4.26
CA SER A 2 1.73 -10.00 -4.99
C SER A 2 3.05 -10.43 -5.67
N ARG A 3 3.33 -9.91 -6.87
CA ARG A 3 4.61 -10.07 -7.58
C ARG A 3 5.64 -9.05 -7.10
N GLN A 4 5.22 -7.82 -6.79
CA GLN A 4 6.10 -6.80 -6.23
C GLN A 4 6.76 -7.30 -4.92
N LYS A 5 8.09 -7.21 -4.88
CA LYS A 5 8.89 -7.57 -3.69
C LYS A 5 9.30 -6.31 -2.95
N PHE A 6 9.09 -6.31 -1.64
CA PHE A 6 9.48 -5.21 -0.77
C PHE A 6 10.67 -5.60 0.11
N SER A 7 11.73 -4.81 0.06
CA SER A 7 12.86 -4.93 0.98
C SER A 7 12.43 -4.61 2.41
N GLN A 8 13.19 -5.10 3.40
CA GLN A 8 12.92 -4.79 4.82
C GLN A 8 12.98 -3.29 5.11
N ASN A 9 13.84 -2.55 4.40
CA ASN A 9 13.91 -1.10 4.52
C ASN A 9 12.57 -0.44 4.11
N ILE A 10 12.03 -0.81 2.94
CA ILE A 10 10.76 -0.25 2.45
C ILE A 10 9.62 -0.61 3.42
N LYS A 11 9.55 -1.87 3.87
CA LYS A 11 8.55 -2.30 4.86
C LYS A 11 8.63 -1.48 6.15
N LEU A 12 9.83 -1.27 6.68
CA LEU A 12 10.05 -0.48 7.89
C LEU A 12 9.67 0.99 7.70
N ALA A 13 9.99 1.57 6.54
CA ALA A 13 9.63 2.94 6.22
C ALA A 13 8.11 3.13 6.17
N ILE A 14 7.39 2.23 5.49
CA ILE A 14 5.92 2.25 5.44
C ILE A 14 5.34 2.10 6.85
N TYR A 15 5.79 1.10 7.62
CA TYR A 15 5.32 0.88 8.99
C TYR A 15 5.48 2.14 9.87
N LYS A 16 6.66 2.77 9.84
CA LYS A 16 6.94 3.99 10.60
C LYS A 16 6.13 5.18 10.12
N ALA A 17 5.94 5.34 8.81
CA ALA A 17 5.16 6.44 8.26
C ALA A 17 3.71 6.41 8.77
N TYR A 18 3.14 5.20 8.88
CA TYR A 18 1.81 4.90 9.41
C TYR A 18 1.75 4.73 10.93
N GLU A 19 2.84 5.03 11.67
CA GLU A 19 2.89 4.91 13.13
C GLU A 19 2.55 3.50 13.65
N GLY A 20 2.88 2.47 12.87
CA GLY A 20 2.56 1.09 13.21
C GLY A 20 1.08 0.76 13.21
N LYS A 21 0.26 1.48 12.43
CA LYS A 21 -1.18 1.24 12.29
C LYS A 21 -1.53 0.71 10.90
N SER A 22 -2.62 -0.04 10.81
CA SER A 22 -3.24 -0.45 9.53
C SER A 22 -3.64 0.78 8.71
N GLY A 23 -3.33 0.76 7.42
CA GLY A 23 -3.75 1.78 6.45
C GLY A 23 -5.26 1.86 6.28
N TYR A 24 -5.98 0.74 6.44
CA TYR A 24 -7.43 0.66 6.27
C TYR A 24 -8.21 0.90 7.56
N LEU A 25 -7.83 0.21 8.63
CA LEU A 25 -8.58 0.16 9.88
C LEU A 25 -8.09 1.15 10.94
N LYS A 26 -6.89 1.72 10.75
CA LYS A 26 -6.22 2.64 11.69
C LYS A 26 -5.92 2.03 13.08
N ILE A 27 -6.09 0.72 13.23
CA ILE A 27 -5.72 -0.03 14.45
C ILE A 27 -4.21 -0.32 14.47
N PRO A 28 -3.59 -0.45 15.65
CA PRO A 28 -2.19 -0.89 15.76
C PRO A 28 -1.97 -2.28 15.16
N ILE A 29 -0.82 -2.47 14.52
CA ILE A 29 -0.38 -3.75 13.96
C ILE A 29 1.06 -4.02 14.41
N GLN A 30 1.40 -5.30 14.60
CA GLN A 30 2.78 -5.68 14.91
C GLN A 30 3.62 -5.70 13.63
N TYR A 31 4.81 -5.10 13.64
CA TYR A 31 5.70 -5.06 12.47
C TYR A 31 5.95 -6.42 11.82
N LEU A 32 6.19 -7.46 12.62
CA LEU A 32 6.46 -8.82 12.14
C LEU A 32 5.23 -9.52 11.52
N LYS A 33 4.02 -9.04 11.82
CA LYS A 33 2.75 -9.57 11.29
C LYS A 33 2.13 -8.70 10.19
N MET A 34 2.75 -7.57 9.89
CA MET A 34 2.27 -6.64 8.88
C MET A 34 2.48 -7.21 7.48
N GLU A 35 1.44 -7.11 6.65
CA GLU A 35 1.55 -7.25 5.19
C GLU A 35 1.56 -5.86 4.55
N ILE A 36 2.28 -5.69 3.44
CA ILE A 36 2.11 -4.53 2.57
C ILE A 36 1.07 -4.91 1.53
N ASP A 37 -0.02 -4.16 1.47
CA ASP A 37 -1.12 -4.38 0.54
C ASP A 37 -1.17 -3.31 -0.54
N HIS A 38 -1.59 -3.73 -1.73
CA HIS A 38 -1.97 -2.88 -2.85
C HIS A 38 -3.43 -2.46 -2.68
N ILE A 39 -3.66 -1.16 -2.49
CA ILE A 39 -5.00 -0.64 -2.25
C ILE A 39 -5.90 -0.91 -3.45
N ILE A 40 -5.44 -0.51 -4.64
CA ILE A 40 -5.90 -1.01 -5.93
C ILE A 40 -5.10 -2.29 -6.25
N PRO A 41 -5.76 -3.45 -6.45
CA PRO A 41 -5.06 -4.73 -6.58
C PRO A 41 -4.06 -4.77 -7.73
N GLU A 42 -2.84 -5.27 -7.48
CA GLU A 42 -1.79 -5.47 -8.49
C GLU A 42 -2.25 -6.32 -9.70
N ARG A 43 -3.20 -7.23 -9.48
CA ARG A 43 -3.76 -8.07 -10.54
C ARG A 43 -4.38 -7.27 -11.69
N VAL A 44 -4.78 -6.02 -11.45
CA VAL A 44 -5.32 -5.13 -12.48
C VAL A 44 -4.30 -4.88 -13.60
N LEU A 45 -2.99 -4.93 -13.32
CA LEU A 45 -1.96 -4.89 -14.37
C LEU A 45 -1.68 -6.26 -15.00
N LEU A 46 -1.73 -7.32 -14.19
CA LEU A 46 -1.25 -8.64 -14.59
C LEU A 46 -2.26 -9.42 -15.44
N ASN A 47 -3.53 -9.32 -15.07
CA ASN A 47 -4.66 -10.01 -15.71
C ASN A 47 -5.90 -9.08 -15.67
N PRO A 48 -5.88 -7.95 -16.38
CA PRO A 48 -6.99 -7.00 -16.37
C PRO A 48 -8.26 -7.65 -16.92
N ARG A 49 -9.39 -7.38 -16.28
CA ARG A 49 -10.70 -7.49 -16.94
C ARG A 49 -10.91 -6.30 -17.87
N GLU A 50 -11.88 -6.38 -18.76
CA GLU A 50 -12.19 -5.31 -19.72
C GLU A 50 -12.42 -3.95 -19.03
N ASN A 51 -11.60 -2.98 -19.41
CA ASN A 51 -11.57 -1.60 -18.90
C ASN A 51 -11.52 -1.52 -17.36
N GLU A 52 -10.91 -2.52 -16.70
CA GLU A 52 -10.96 -2.62 -15.25
C GLU A 52 -10.18 -1.49 -14.56
N PHE A 53 -9.01 -1.13 -15.08
CA PHE A 53 -8.22 -0.06 -14.50
C PHE A 53 -8.89 1.29 -14.65
N GLU A 54 -9.52 1.54 -15.81
CA GLU A 54 -10.32 2.73 -16.09
C GLU A 54 -11.47 2.85 -15.10
N LYS A 55 -12.19 1.74 -14.84
CA LYS A 55 -13.27 1.72 -13.84
C LYS A 55 -12.76 1.98 -12.41
N TRP A 56 -11.58 1.46 -12.04
CA TRP A 56 -10.95 1.81 -10.76
C TRP A 56 -10.57 3.29 -10.71
N ARG A 57 -10.00 3.82 -11.79
CA ARG A 57 -9.61 5.22 -11.93
C ARG A 57 -10.81 6.14 -11.74
N GLU A 58 -11.91 5.88 -12.45
CA GLU A 58 -13.16 6.65 -12.34
C GLU A 58 -13.78 6.53 -10.94
N LYS A 59 -13.88 5.32 -10.39
CA LYS A 59 -14.55 5.10 -9.08
C LYS A 59 -13.82 5.76 -7.91
N TYR A 60 -12.49 5.83 -7.99
CA TYR A 60 -11.65 6.30 -6.89
C TYR A 60 -10.89 7.59 -7.20
N ASP A 61 -11.20 8.24 -8.32
CA ASP A 61 -10.60 9.51 -8.74
C ASP A 61 -9.06 9.44 -8.74
N LEU A 62 -8.52 8.38 -9.37
CA LEU A 62 -7.08 8.18 -9.45
C LEU A 62 -6.48 9.13 -10.51
N GLU A 63 -5.35 9.75 -10.17
CA GLU A 63 -4.66 10.69 -11.07
C GLU A 63 -4.10 10.00 -12.32
N ASP A 64 -3.90 10.75 -13.41
CA ASP A 64 -3.40 10.23 -14.69
C ASP A 64 -2.01 9.58 -14.61
N GLY A 65 -1.22 9.90 -13.57
CA GLY A 65 0.08 9.32 -13.28
C GLY A 65 0.08 8.21 -12.23
N PHE A 66 -1.08 7.68 -11.84
CA PHE A 66 -1.18 6.69 -10.76
C PHE A 66 -0.43 5.39 -11.10
N ASP A 67 0.60 5.07 -10.30
CA ASP A 67 1.35 3.83 -10.42
C ASP A 67 0.80 2.77 -9.45
N ILE A 68 0.36 1.63 -10.00
CA ILE A 68 -0.11 0.49 -9.22
C ILE A 68 0.99 -0.04 -8.28
N HIS A 69 2.27 0.05 -8.65
CA HIS A 69 3.39 -0.33 -7.80
C HIS A 69 3.94 0.85 -6.97
N GLY A 70 3.36 2.05 -7.15
CA GLY A 70 3.75 3.29 -6.50
C GLY A 70 3.37 3.32 -5.02
N LEU A 71 4.11 4.11 -4.24
CA LEU A 71 3.87 4.26 -2.80
C LEU A 71 2.48 4.83 -2.47
N GLU A 72 1.88 5.59 -3.39
CA GLU A 72 0.51 6.08 -3.34
C GLU A 72 -0.56 4.97 -3.36
N ASN A 73 -0.19 3.75 -3.75
CA ASN A 73 -1.07 2.59 -3.78
C ASN A 73 -0.72 1.54 -2.69
N LEU A 74 0.22 1.84 -1.81
CA LEU A 74 0.74 0.88 -0.84
C LEU A 74 0.38 1.29 0.58
N CYS A 75 -0.12 0.35 1.37
CA CYS A 75 -0.36 0.59 2.78
C CYS A 75 -0.07 -0.67 3.62
N PRO A 76 0.22 -0.49 4.92
CA PRO A 76 0.34 -1.62 5.82
C PRO A 76 -1.04 -2.18 6.17
N SER A 77 -1.20 -3.49 6.14
CA SER A 77 -2.47 -4.14 6.41
C SER A 77 -2.31 -5.31 7.38
N THR A 78 -3.40 -5.67 8.05
CA THR A 78 -3.48 -6.98 8.70
C THR A 78 -3.76 -8.02 7.62
N ARG A 79 -3.28 -9.25 7.85
CA ARG A 79 -3.55 -10.36 6.93
C ARG A 79 -5.04 -10.61 6.76
N GLU A 80 -5.81 -10.49 7.85
CA GLU A 80 -7.25 -10.72 7.87
C GLU A 80 -7.98 -9.72 6.97
N PHE A 81 -7.67 -8.43 7.08
CA PHE A 81 -8.32 -7.41 6.25
C PHE A 81 -7.87 -7.53 4.79
N ASN A 82 -6.58 -7.78 4.55
CA ASN A 82 -6.05 -7.99 3.19
C ASN A 82 -6.77 -9.16 2.49
N LEU A 83 -6.90 -10.31 3.16
CA LEU A 83 -7.61 -11.48 2.64
C LEU A 83 -9.11 -11.21 2.45
N ALA A 84 -9.76 -10.52 3.40
CA ALA A 84 -11.18 -10.23 3.33
C ALA A 84 -11.51 -9.26 2.19
N LYS A 85 -10.70 -8.20 2.01
CA LYS A 85 -10.80 -7.26 0.89
C LYS A 85 -10.49 -7.96 -0.42
N HIS A 86 -9.40 -8.71 -0.51
CA HIS A 86 -8.93 -9.33 -1.76
C HIS A 86 -8.90 -8.30 -2.90
N ASP A 87 -9.71 -8.52 -3.94
CA ASP A 87 -9.93 -7.65 -5.08
C ASP A 87 -11.31 -6.99 -5.10
N LYS A 88 -12.00 -7.05 -3.97
CA LYS A 88 -13.26 -6.35 -3.74
C LYS A 88 -12.97 -4.85 -3.62
N GLY A 89 -13.98 -4.08 -4.00
CA GLY A 89 -13.89 -2.62 -4.09
C GLY A 89 -14.46 -2.11 -5.39
N LEU A 90 -14.27 -2.81 -6.51
CA LEU A 90 -14.88 -2.40 -7.78
C LEU A 90 -16.31 -2.92 -7.95
N TYR A 91 -16.51 -4.23 -7.80
CA TYR A 91 -17.74 -4.93 -8.21
C TYR A 91 -18.64 -5.45 -7.07
N GLU A 92 -18.19 -5.38 -5.81
CA GLU A 92 -18.94 -5.97 -4.69
C GLU A 92 -20.18 -5.15 -4.32
N LYS A 93 -21.31 -5.81 -4.07
CA LYS A 93 -22.51 -5.20 -3.48
C LYS A 93 -22.86 -5.97 -2.19
N PRO A 94 -23.06 -5.28 -1.04
CA PRO A 94 -22.83 -3.85 -0.81
C PRO A 94 -21.33 -3.51 -0.89
N ASN A 95 -21.00 -2.25 -1.23
CA ASN A 95 -19.62 -1.72 -1.37
C ASN A 95 -18.89 -1.63 0.00
N ALA A 96 -18.78 -2.75 0.73
CA ALA A 96 -18.34 -2.78 2.14
C ALA A 96 -16.93 -2.21 2.36
N TYR A 97 -16.05 -2.30 1.34
CA TYR A 97 -14.67 -1.81 1.42
C TYR A 97 -14.45 -0.43 0.80
N GLU A 98 -15.44 0.16 0.13
CA GLU A 98 -15.23 1.38 -0.65
C GLU A 98 -14.72 2.54 0.21
N LYS A 99 -15.34 2.77 1.38
CA LYS A 99 -14.89 3.81 2.32
C LYS A 99 -13.45 3.56 2.80
N HIS A 100 -13.10 2.32 3.09
CA HIS A 100 -11.76 1.95 3.53
C HIS A 100 -10.72 2.19 2.44
N ILE A 101 -11.04 1.82 1.19
CA ILE A 101 -10.16 2.02 0.02
C ILE A 101 -9.96 3.52 -0.23
N LYS A 102 -11.03 4.33 -0.27
CA LYS A 102 -10.95 5.80 -0.44
C LYS A 102 -10.03 6.44 0.60
N MET A 103 -10.25 6.12 1.88
CA MET A 103 -9.44 6.65 2.97
C MET A 103 -7.98 6.16 2.93
N ALA A 104 -7.74 4.93 2.46
CA ALA A 104 -6.40 4.38 2.32
C ALA A 104 -5.62 5.07 1.20
N LEU A 105 -6.25 5.31 0.03
CA LEU A 105 -5.62 5.99 -1.12
C LEU A 105 -5.21 7.42 -0.76
N ILE A 106 -6.12 8.20 -0.16
CA ILE A 106 -5.83 9.54 0.32
C ILE A 106 -4.63 9.50 1.26
N LYS A 107 -4.63 8.57 2.22
CA LYS A 107 -3.56 8.50 3.21
C LYS A 107 -2.22 8.05 2.63
N ALA A 108 -2.22 7.10 1.70
CA ALA A 108 -1.01 6.63 1.04
C ALA A 108 -0.36 7.75 0.22
N LYS A 109 -1.17 8.51 -0.53
CA LYS A 109 -0.72 9.71 -1.23
C LYS A 109 -0.12 10.75 -0.29
N GLU A 110 -0.80 11.09 0.81
CA GLU A 110 -0.29 12.02 1.83
C GLU A 110 1.04 11.57 2.43
N LEU A 111 1.21 10.27 2.69
CA LEU A 111 2.37 9.73 3.38
C LEU A 111 3.54 9.41 2.44
N LYS A 112 3.33 9.39 1.11
CA LYS A 112 4.37 9.08 0.12
C LYS A 112 5.68 9.87 0.35
N PRO A 113 5.68 11.22 0.51
CA PRO A 113 6.93 11.96 0.74
C PRO A 113 7.67 11.53 2.02
N LYS A 114 6.92 11.25 3.10
CA LYS A 114 7.48 10.78 4.37
C LYS A 114 8.09 9.38 4.23
N ILE A 115 7.44 8.48 3.48
CA ILE A 115 7.96 7.14 3.21
C ILE A 115 9.25 7.22 2.41
N GLU A 116 9.31 8.04 1.36
CA GLU A 116 10.52 8.25 0.56
C GLU A 116 11.68 8.78 1.39
N GLU A 117 11.43 9.74 2.28
CA GLU A 117 12.43 10.27 3.21
C GLU A 117 12.95 9.18 4.15
N LEU A 118 12.05 8.36 4.71
CA LEU A 118 12.41 7.26 5.61
C LEU A 118 13.23 6.17 4.90
N ILE A 119 12.89 5.83 3.65
CA ILE A 119 13.68 4.88 2.84
C ILE A 119 15.11 5.40 2.65
N LYS A 120 15.27 6.67 2.31
CA LYS A 120 16.58 7.34 2.13
C LYS A 120 17.38 7.33 3.44
N LYS A 121 16.77 7.70 4.57
CA LYS A 121 17.41 7.71 5.89
C LYS A 121 17.87 6.32 6.32
N ASN A 122 17.01 5.32 6.18
CA ASN A 122 17.34 3.93 6.53
C ASN A 122 18.48 3.37 5.68
N LYS A 123 18.54 3.70 4.37
CA LYS A 123 19.62 3.27 3.49
C LYS A 123 20.97 3.83 3.93
N LYS A 124 21.04 5.14 4.20
CA LYS A 124 22.26 5.79 4.72
C LYS A 124 22.76 5.13 6.01
N LYS A 125 21.85 4.76 6.93
CA LYS A 125 22.22 4.10 8.18
C LYS A 125 22.82 2.71 7.94
N LEU A 126 22.25 1.92 7.03
CA LEU A 126 22.80 0.61 6.64
C LEU A 126 24.19 0.76 6.03
N ASP A 127 24.38 1.70 5.10
CA ASP A 127 25.66 1.92 4.44
C ASP A 127 26.76 2.32 5.45
N LEU A 128 26.44 3.20 6.41
CA LEU A 128 27.37 3.58 7.49
C LEU A 128 27.75 2.41 8.40
N THR A 129 26.80 1.51 8.70
CA THR A 129 27.06 0.36 9.59
C THR A 129 27.98 -0.65 8.90
N ASN A 130 27.88 -0.81 7.59
CA ASN A 130 28.72 -1.72 6.82
C ASN A 130 30.12 -1.17 6.52
N ALA A 131 30.31 0.16 6.54
CA ALA A 131 31.60 0.81 6.30
C ALA A 131 32.53 0.82 7.53
N THR A 132 32.02 0.45 8.71
CA THR A 132 32.77 0.40 9.97
C THR A 132 33.30 -1.01 10.33
N PHE A 133 33.28 -1.95 9.40
CA PHE A 133 33.82 -3.30 9.55
C PHE A 133 34.91 -3.60 8.53
#